data_AF-A0A353VQD9-F1
#
_entry.id   AF-A0A353VQD9-F1
#
_cell.length_a   1.000
_cell.length_b   1.000
_cell.length_c   1.000
_cell.angle_alpha   90.00
_cell.angle_beta   90.00
_cell.angle_gamma   90.00
#
_symmetry.space_group_name_H-M   'P 1'
#
loop_
_entity.id
_entity.type
_entity.pdbx_description
1 polymer ?
#
loop_
_entity_poly.entity_id
_entity_poly.type
_entity_poly.pdbx_seq_one_letter_code
_entity_poly.pdbx_strand_id
1 'polypeptide(L)'
;MADEKIIFSMNGVGKVLPHNNKVILKDIYLSFFYGAKIGIIGLNGSGKSTLMKIIAGVEKSYRGEVVWAPGYSVGYLEQEPQMDPDKTVIEVVQEGVQEVMDVLNEYNEISMKFMEPMDDDQMNA
;
A
#
# COMPACT_ATOMS: atom_id res chain seq x y z
N MET A 1 -6.01 12.06 -24.19
CA MET A 1 -4.73 11.35 -24.41
C MET A 1 -4.25 10.91 -23.04
N ALA A 2 -3.89 9.65 -22.87
CA ALA A 2 -3.30 9.22 -21.59
C ALA A 2 -2.02 10.03 -21.37
N ASP A 3 -1.86 10.56 -20.17
CA ASP A 3 -0.67 11.28 -19.76
C ASP A 3 0.52 10.31 -19.90
N GLU A 4 1.48 10.58 -20.78
CA GLU A 4 2.61 9.67 -21.10
C GLU A 4 3.64 9.57 -19.96
N LYS A 5 3.31 10.10 -18.78
CA LYS A 5 4.15 10.04 -17.60
C LYS A 5 4.28 8.60 -17.10
N ILE A 6 5.50 8.06 -17.17
CA ILE A 6 5.86 6.79 -16.53
C ILE A 6 5.90 7.00 -15.02
N ILE A 7 5.14 6.21 -14.27
CA ILE A 7 5.07 6.28 -12.80
C ILE A 7 5.78 5.10 -12.13
N PHE A 8 6.06 4.04 -12.90
CA PHE A 8 6.68 2.82 -12.42
C PHE A 8 7.51 2.19 -13.52
N SER A 9 8.67 1.63 -13.17
CA SER A 9 9.48 0.83 -14.09
C SER A 9 10.18 -0.32 -13.38
N MET A 10 10.40 -1.40 -14.12
CA MET A 10 11.23 -2.54 -13.74
C MET A 10 12.31 -2.73 -14.81
N ASN A 11 13.56 -2.85 -14.38
CA ASN A 11 14.71 -3.03 -15.26
C ASN A 11 15.40 -4.35 -14.93
N GLY A 12 15.26 -5.34 -15.82
CA GLY A 12 15.95 -6.63 -15.72
C GLY A 12 15.59 -7.43 -14.49
N VAL A 13 14.33 -7.34 -14.03
CA VAL A 13 13.95 -7.95 -12.77
C VAL A 13 13.85 -9.47 -12.90
N GLY A 14 14.51 -10.17 -11.98
CA GLY A 14 14.56 -11.63 -11.94
C GLY A 14 14.42 -12.19 -10.53
N LYS A 15 13.80 -13.36 -10.41
CA LYS A 15 13.64 -14.09 -9.15
C LYS A 15 13.95 -15.56 -9.36
N VAL A 16 14.86 -16.07 -8.53
CA VAL A 16 15.18 -17.49 -8.42
C VAL A 16 14.87 -17.93 -7.00
N LEU A 17 14.22 -19.08 -6.85
CA LEU A 17 13.96 -19.66 -5.53
C LEU A 17 15.24 -20.30 -4.97
N PRO A 18 15.66 -19.94 -3.75
CA PRO A 18 16.94 -20.39 -3.21
C PRO A 18 16.98 -21.89 -2.88
N HIS A 19 15.84 -22.52 -2.60
CA HIS A 19 15.80 -23.93 -2.17
C HIS A 19 15.94 -24.95 -3.31
N ASN A 20 15.58 -24.58 -4.54
CA ASN A 20 15.59 -25.50 -5.69
C ASN A 20 16.15 -24.87 -6.97
N ASN A 21 16.71 -23.67 -6.89
CA ASN A 21 17.20 -22.88 -8.03
C ASN A 21 16.19 -22.71 -9.17
N LYS A 22 14.89 -22.82 -8.87
CA LYS A 22 13.83 -22.63 -9.87
C LYS A 22 13.73 -21.15 -10.21
N VAL A 23 13.89 -20.83 -11.49
CA VAL A 23 13.66 -19.49 -12.02
C VAL A 23 12.15 -19.25 -12.09
N ILE A 24 11.68 -18.22 -11.39
CA ILE A 24 10.27 -17.81 -11.36
C ILE A 24 10.04 -16.61 -12.27
N LEU A 25 10.95 -15.64 -12.23
CA LEU A 25 10.96 -14.47 -13.10
C LEU A 25 12.35 -14.34 -13.73
N LYS A 26 12.39 -13.99 -15.00
CA LYS A 26 13.62 -13.81 -15.76
C LYS A 26 13.51 -12.57 -16.63
N ASP A 27 14.46 -11.65 -16.46
CA ASP A 27 14.68 -10.49 -17.32
C ASP A 27 13.40 -9.69 -17.60
N ILE A 28 12.65 -9.37 -16.54
CA ILE A 28 11.42 -8.59 -16.67
C ILE A 28 11.77 -7.11 -16.87
N TYR A 29 11.37 -6.57 -18.01
CA TYR A 29 11.40 -5.14 -18.34
C TYR A 29 10.00 -4.66 -18.61
N LEU A 30 9.50 -3.74 -17.81
CA LEU A 30 8.17 -3.17 -17.98
C LEU A 30 8.08 -1.77 -17.37
N SER A 31 7.15 -0.97 -17.87
CA SER A 31 6.90 0.38 -17.37
C SER A 31 5.41 0.66 -17.42
N PHE A 32 4.90 1.36 -16.40
CA PHE A 32 3.49 1.72 -16.31
C PHE A 32 3.33 3.22 -16.44
N PHE A 33 2.42 3.63 -17.32
CA PHE A 33 1.98 5.01 -17.46
C PHE A 33 0.95 5.35 -16.39
N TYR A 34 0.86 6.63 -16.04
CA TYR A 34 -0.18 7.12 -15.17
C TYR A 34 -1.57 6.80 -15.75
N GLY A 35 -2.46 6.26 -14.91
CA GLY A 35 -3.82 5.88 -15.30
C GLY A 35 -3.95 4.56 -16.08
N ALA A 36 -2.85 3.84 -16.33
CA ALA A 36 -2.91 2.54 -16.99
C ALA A 36 -3.69 1.50 -16.17
N LYS A 37 -4.52 0.70 -16.84
CA LYS A 37 -5.21 -0.47 -16.27
C LYS A 37 -4.58 -1.73 -16.87
N ILE A 38 -3.97 -2.57 -16.03
CA ILE A 38 -3.12 -3.66 -16.49
C ILE A 38 -3.60 -4.96 -15.86
N GLY A 39 -3.91 -5.95 -16.70
CA GLY A 39 -4.20 -7.32 -16.28
C GLY A 39 -2.97 -8.21 -16.44
N ILE A 40 -2.57 -8.90 -15.37
CA ILE A 40 -1.48 -9.88 -15.41
C ILE A 40 -2.10 -11.29 -15.54
N ILE A 41 -1.82 -11.97 -16.66
CA ILE A 41 -2.35 -13.32 -16.94
C ILE A 41 -1.21 -14.33 -17.10
N GLY A 42 -1.54 -15.61 -16.95
CA GLY A 42 -0.57 -16.71 -17.07
C GLY A 42 -0.99 -17.93 -16.25
N LEU A 43 -0.32 -19.05 -16.47
CA LEU A 43 -0.59 -20.30 -15.76
C LEU A 43 -0.27 -20.21 -14.25
N ASN A 44 -0.79 -21.14 -13.47
CA ASN A 44 -0.43 -21.25 -12.06
C ASN A 44 1.07 -21.55 -11.92
N GLY A 45 1.72 -20.84 -10.99
CA GLY A 45 3.17 -20.93 -10.82
C GLY A 45 4.01 -20.14 -11.84
N SER A 46 3.40 -19.36 -12.74
CA SER A 46 4.13 -18.50 -13.70
C SER A 46 4.76 -17.24 -13.07
N GLY A 47 4.70 -17.09 -11.74
CA GLY A 47 5.30 -15.95 -11.03
C GLY A 47 4.44 -14.70 -10.91
N LYS A 48 3.14 -14.73 -11.25
CA LYS A 48 2.24 -13.55 -11.16
C LYS A 48 2.20 -12.94 -9.75
N SER A 49 1.91 -13.77 -8.74
CA SER A 49 1.87 -13.31 -7.34
C SER A 49 3.25 -12.83 -6.88
N THR A 50 4.33 -13.45 -7.34
CA THR A 50 5.70 -13.00 -7.07
C THR A 50 5.99 -11.63 -7.68
N LEU A 51 5.58 -11.42 -8.93
CA LEU A 51 5.70 -10.13 -9.61
C LEU A 51 4.94 -9.04 -8.86
N MET A 52 3.68 -9.30 -8.48
CA MET A 52 2.88 -8.35 -7.70
C MET A 52 3.51 -8.04 -6.34
N LYS A 53 4.04 -9.05 -5.62
CA LYS A 53 4.75 -8.85 -4.34
C LYS A 53 6.01 -8.02 -4.49
N ILE A 54 6.75 -8.14 -5.60
CA ILE A 54 7.92 -7.32 -5.90
C ILE A 54 7.50 -5.86 -6.15
N ILE A 55 6.46 -5.65 -6.97
CA ILE A 55 5.91 -4.31 -7.26
C ILE A 55 5.45 -3.62 -5.97
N ALA A 56 4.81 -4.38 -5.07
CA ALA A 56 4.34 -3.93 -3.77
C ALA A 56 5.46 -3.71 -2.72
N GLY A 57 6.70 -4.10 -3.01
CA GLY A 57 7.81 -4.03 -2.04
C GLY A 57 7.78 -5.08 -0.93
N VAL A 58 6.83 -6.03 -0.96
CA VAL A 58 6.71 -7.15 -0.01
C VAL A 58 7.84 -8.16 -0.23
N GLU A 59 8.14 -8.49 -1.48
CA GLU A 59 9.25 -9.37 -1.86
C GLU A 59 10.47 -8.52 -2.23
N LYS A 60 11.51 -8.57 -1.40
CA LYS A 60 12.74 -7.76 -1.55
C LYS A 60 13.92 -8.54 -2.12
N SER A 61 13.85 -9.86 -2.15
CA SER A 61 14.92 -10.71 -2.65
C SER A 61 14.74 -10.95 -4.14
N TYR A 62 15.15 -10.00 -4.97
CA TYR A 62 15.16 -10.12 -6.43
C TYR A 62 16.42 -9.48 -7.01
N ARG A 63 16.70 -9.76 -8.28
CA ARG A 63 17.75 -9.09 -9.07
C ARG A 63 17.10 -8.03 -9.96
N GLY A 64 17.89 -7.07 -10.41
CA GLY A 64 17.41 -5.95 -11.22
C GLY A 64 16.92 -4.79 -10.36
N GLU A 65 16.19 -3.87 -10.97
CA GLU A 65 15.79 -2.61 -10.35
C GLU A 65 14.28 -2.39 -10.47
N VAL A 66 13.68 -1.84 -9.42
CA VAL A 66 12.29 -1.40 -9.38
C VAL A 66 12.27 0.07 -8.98
N VAL A 67 11.69 0.92 -9.82
CA VAL A 67 11.69 2.38 -9.63
C VAL A 67 10.28 2.92 -9.69
N TRP A 68 9.90 3.68 -8.66
CA TRP A 68 8.69 4.48 -8.62
C TRP A 68 9.02 5.95 -8.84
N ALA A 69 8.19 6.66 -9.60
CA ALA A 69 8.30 8.11 -9.70
C ALA A 69 8.05 8.75 -8.31
N PRO A 70 8.70 9.87 -7.98
CA PRO A 70 8.48 10.56 -6.71
C PRO A 70 7.02 10.98 -6.51
N GLY A 71 6.54 10.88 -5.27
CA GLY A 71 5.18 11.29 -4.89
C GLY A 71 4.08 10.26 -5.17
N TYR A 72 4.43 9.03 -5.56
CA TYR A 72 3.48 7.93 -5.71
C TYR A 72 3.65 6.91 -4.58
N SER A 73 2.53 6.41 -4.07
CA SER A 73 2.46 5.29 -3.14
C SER A 73 1.95 4.04 -3.85
N VAL A 74 2.25 2.87 -3.27
CA VAL A 74 1.75 1.57 -3.74
C VAL A 74 0.87 0.95 -2.66
N GLY A 75 -0.35 0.56 -3.05
CA GLY A 75 -1.24 -0.25 -2.24
C GLY A 75 -1.22 -1.70 -2.73
N TYR A 76 -1.19 -2.66 -1.82
CA TYR A 76 -1.20 -4.09 -2.14
C TYR A 76 -2.28 -4.80 -1.35
N LEU A 77 -3.23 -5.39 -2.08
CA LEU A 77 -4.27 -6.22 -1.51
C LEU A 77 -3.88 -7.68 -1.69
N GLU A 78 -3.73 -8.39 -0.58
CA GLU A 78 -3.41 -9.82 -0.60
C GLU A 78 -4.62 -10.66 -1.02
N GLN A 79 -4.33 -11.83 -1.59
CA GLN A 79 -5.37 -12.80 -1.94
C GLN A 79 -6.13 -13.28 -0.71
N GLU A 80 -5.43 -13.43 0.42
CA GLU A 80 -5.99 -13.73 1.74
C GLU A 80 -5.62 -12.58 2.69
N PRO A 81 -6.46 -11.53 2.77
CA PRO A 81 -6.21 -10.39 3.63
C PRO A 81 -6.11 -10.83 5.10
N GLN A 82 -5.10 -10.34 5.79
CA GLN A 82 -5.00 -10.48 7.25
C GLN A 82 -5.82 -9.36 7.88
N MET A 83 -6.83 -9.71 8.66
CA MET A 83 -7.70 -8.77 9.35
C MET A 83 -7.86 -9.22 10.80
N ASP A 84 -8.04 -8.25 11.69
CA ASP A 84 -8.35 -8.50 13.08
C ASP A 84 -9.79 -9.03 13.19
N PRO A 85 -10.02 -10.27 13.68
CA PRO A 85 -11.35 -10.85 13.76
C PRO A 85 -12.24 -10.17 14.80
N ASP A 86 -11.66 -9.42 15.73
CA ASP A 86 -12.40 -8.74 16.80
C ASP A 86 -12.92 -7.36 16.35
N LYS A 87 -12.51 -6.88 15.17
CA LYS A 87 -12.92 -5.59 14.62
C LYS A 87 -14.12 -5.70 13.70
N THR A 88 -14.99 -4.71 13.81
CA THR A 88 -16.09 -4.46 12.89
C THR A 88 -15.57 -3.91 11.56
N VAL A 89 -16.42 -4.00 10.52
CA VAL A 89 -16.11 -3.47 9.19
C VAL A 89 -15.77 -1.98 9.24
N ILE A 90 -16.47 -1.19 10.07
CA ILE A 90 -16.23 0.25 10.14
C ILE A 90 -14.88 0.58 10.76
N GLU A 91 -14.46 -0.16 11.79
CA GLU A 91 -13.16 0.00 12.44
C GLU A 91 -12.02 -0.31 11.45
N VAL A 92 -12.13 -1.40 10.68
CA VAL A 92 -11.13 -1.76 9.66
C VAL A 92 -11.02 -0.69 8.57
N VAL A 93 -12.13 -0.08 8.16
CA VAL A 93 -12.12 1.01 7.17
C VAL A 93 -11.50 2.28 7.75
N GLN A 94 -11.77 2.59 9.02
CA GLN A 94 -11.22 3.75 9.72
C GLN A 94 -9.69 3.69 9.86
N GLU A 95 -9.12 2.50 10.04
CA GLU A 95 -7.66 2.30 10.03
C GLU A 95 -6.99 2.77 8.74
N GLY A 96 -7.68 2.66 7.60
CA GLY A 96 -7.18 3.14 6.31
C GLY A 96 -7.03 4.66 6.23
N VAL A 97 -7.66 5.39 7.16
CA VAL A 97 -7.63 6.85 7.27
C VAL A 97 -7.33 7.29 8.71
N GLN A 98 -6.50 6.53 9.42
CA GLN A 98 -6.26 6.71 10.86
C GLN A 98 -5.88 8.15 11.25
N GLU A 99 -5.01 8.80 10.48
CA GLU A 99 -4.60 10.19 10.73
C GLU A 99 -5.80 11.16 10.77
N VAL A 100 -6.80 10.96 9.91
CA VAL A 100 -8.02 11.78 9.89
C VAL A 100 -8.91 11.47 11.09
N MET A 101 -8.99 10.20 11.48
CA MET A 101 -9.76 9.75 12.64
C MET A 101 -9.18 10.29 13.94
N ASP A 102 -7.85 10.31 14.07
CA ASP A 102 -7.15 10.84 15.24
C ASP A 102 -7.46 12.33 15.45
N VAL A 103 -7.37 13.13 14.38
CA VAL A 103 -7.71 14.57 14.40
C VAL A 103 -9.18 14.80 14.76
N LEU A 104 -10.09 13.99 14.22
CA LEU A 104 -11.51 14.10 14.51
C LEU A 104 -11.82 13.76 15.98
N ASN A 105 -11.16 12.74 16.51
CA ASN A 105 -11.30 12.34 17.92
C ASN A 105 -10.79 13.44 18.85
N GLU A 106 -9.61 14.01 18.58
CA GLU A 106 -9.07 15.14 19.33
C GLU A 106 -10.01 16.35 19.31
N TYR A 107 -10.54 16.69 18.14
CA TYR A 107 -11.53 17.77 18.00
C TYR A 107 -12.79 17.52 18.85
N ASN A 108 -13.32 16.29 18.83
CA ASN A 108 -14.51 15.93 19.58
C ASN A 108 -14.25 15.97 21.10
N GLU A 109 -13.11 15.47 21.54
CA GLU A 109 -12.69 15.52 22.96
C GLU A 109 -12.56 16.96 23.46
N ILE A 110 -11.92 17.84 22.68
CA ILE A 110 -11.80 19.26 23.02
C ILE A 110 -13.19 19.89 23.07
N SER A 111 -14.02 19.65 22.06
CA SER A 111 -15.38 20.21 21.98
C SER A 111 -16.26 19.78 23.15
N MET A 112 -16.13 18.53 23.62
CA MET A 112 -16.85 18.05 24.81
C MET A 112 -16.38 18.75 26.08
N LYS A 113 -15.07 18.97 26.26
CA LYS A 113 -14.54 19.73 27.41
C LYS A 113 -15.10 21.15 27.48
N PHE A 114 -15.27 21.81 26.34
CA PHE A 114 -15.89 23.14 26.26
C PHE A 114 -17.38 23.17 26.64
N MET A 115 -18.07 22.02 26.66
CA MET A 115 -19.47 21.93 27.07
C MET A 115 -19.64 21.73 28.58
N GLU A 116 -18.58 21.36 29.29
CA GLU A 116 -18.60 21.22 30.75
C GLU A 116 -18.44 22.60 31.42
N PRO A 117 -19.09 22.86 32.57
CA PRO A 117 -18.87 24.09 33.31
C PRO A 117 -17.43 24.11 33.84
N MET A 118 -16.60 24.95 33.23
CA MET A 118 -15.21 25.20 33.64
C MET A 118 -15.16 26.35 34.66
N ASP A 119 -14.24 26.28 35.62
CA ASP A 119 -13.94 27.43 36.48
C ASP A 119 -13.13 28.51 35.73
N ASP A 120 -13.11 29.73 36.26
CA ASP A 120 -12.45 30.88 35.62
C ASP A 120 -10.92 30.68 35.43
N ASP A 121 -10.27 29.85 36.26
CA ASP A 121 -8.84 29.54 36.13
C ASP A 121 -8.58 28.53 35.01
N GLN A 122 -9.50 27.59 34.78
CA GLN A 122 -9.43 26.61 33.69
C GLN A 122 -9.77 27.21 32.32
N MET A 123 -10.54 28.29 32.27
CA MET A 123 -10.93 28.96 31.02
C MET A 123 -9.83 29.87 30.45
N ASN A 124 -8.89 30.31 31.29
CA ASN A 124 -7.82 31.26 30.95
C ASN A 124 -6.42 30.61 30.79
N ALA A 125 -6.31 29.28 30.96
CA ALA A 125 -5.08 28.50 30.80
C ALA A 125 -5.00 27.84 29.42
#